data_AF-A0A428ZHH6-F1
#
_entry.id   AF-A0A428ZHH6-F1
#
_cell.length_a   1.000
_cell.length_b   1.000
_cell.length_c   1.000
_cell.angle_alpha   90.00
_cell.angle_beta   90.00
_cell.angle_gamma   90.00
#
_symmetry.space_group_name_H-M   'P 1'
#
loop_
_entity.id
_entity.type
_entity.pdbx_description
1 polymer ?
#
loop_
_entity_poly.entity_id
_entity_poly.type
_entity_poly.pdbx_seq_one_letter_code
_entity_poly.pdbx_strand_id
1 'polypeptide(L)' 'MTSPFGTIKLAIEVRSDAICETCPHPWKDHDQIAVRYCTATIRASDASSRGCVCTTKET' A
#
# COMPACT_ATOMS: atom_id res chain seq x y z
N MET A 1 -4.74 -31.35 5.55
CA MET A 1 -3.45 -30.77 5.12
C MET A 1 -3.67 -29.29 4.83
N THR A 2 -3.74 -28.44 5.85
CA THR A 2 -3.88 -26.98 5.68
C THR A 2 -2.50 -26.41 5.41
N SER A 3 -2.21 -26.13 4.14
CA SER A 3 -0.91 -25.61 3.72
C SER A 3 -0.71 -24.19 4.30
N PRO A 4 0.38 -23.92 5.03
CA PRO A 4 0.63 -22.61 5.64
C PRO A 4 0.77 -21.49 4.58
N PHE A 5 1.06 -21.86 3.34
CA PHE A 5 1.18 -20.94 2.20
C PHE A 5 -0.15 -20.33 1.76
N GLY A 6 -1.28 -21.03 1.96
CA GLY A 6 -2.60 -20.54 1.56
C GLY A 6 -3.04 -19.32 2.37
N THR A 7 -2.79 -19.34 3.67
CA THR A 7 -3.11 -18.23 4.58
C THR A 7 -2.26 -16.99 4.29
N ILE A 8 -0.98 -17.17 3.94
CA ILE A 8 -0.06 -16.07 3.62
C ILE A 8 -0.47 -15.38 2.32
N LYS A 9 -0.83 -16.14 1.28
CA LYS A 9 -1.26 -15.57 -0.01
C LYS A 9 -2.50 -14.68 0.16
N LEU A 10 -3.54 -15.19 0.83
CA LEU A 10 -4.75 -14.42 1.08
C LEU A 10 -4.46 -13.14 1.87
N ALA A 11 -3.59 -13.20 2.88
CA ALA A 11 -3.19 -12.02 3.64
C ALA A 11 -2.45 -10.97 2.80
N ILE A 12 -1.66 -11.39 1.81
CA ILE A 12 -0.97 -10.48 0.87
C ILE A 12 -1.99 -9.85 -0.08
N GLU A 13 -2.91 -10.63 -0.65
CA GLU A 13 -3.96 -10.13 -1.56
C GLU A 13 -4.86 -9.12 -0.85
N VAL A 14 -5.31 -9.43 0.38
CA VAL A 14 -6.09 -8.51 1.22
C VAL A 14 -5.32 -7.21 1.50
N ARG A 15 -4.01 -7.28 1.73
CA ARG A 15 -3.18 -6.09 1.93
C ARG A 15 -3.03 -5.26 0.66
N SER A 16 -2.91 -5.91 -0.49
CA SER A 16 -2.78 -5.25 -1.79
C SER A 16 -4.05 -4.49 -2.18
N ASP A 17 -5.24 -5.01 -1.87
CA ASP A 17 -6.50 -4.31 -2.12
C ASP A 17 -6.87 -3.28 -1.05
N ALA A 18 -6.15 -3.22 0.08
CA ALA A 18 -6.37 -2.18 1.08
C ALA A 18 -5.98 -0.79 0.53
N ILE A 19 -6.76 0.23 0.92
CA ILE A 19 -6.50 1.63 0.53
C ILE A 19 -5.30 2.17 1.31
N CYS A 20 -4.41 2.89 0.62
CA CYS A 20 -3.27 3.52 1.25
C CYS A 20 -3.69 4.69 2.15
N GLU A 21 -3.10 4.80 3.33
CA GLU A 21 -3.41 5.87 4.28
C GLU A 21 -2.78 7.22 3.87
N THR A 22 -1.79 7.21 2.97
CA THR A 22 -1.17 8.43 2.41
C THR A 22 -1.90 8.95 1.17
N CYS A 23 -2.51 8.07 0.38
CA CYS A 23 -3.10 8.44 -0.90
C CYS A 23 -4.38 7.64 -1.19
N PRO A 24 -5.37 8.24 -1.87
CA PRO A 24 -6.71 7.66 -2.00
C PRO A 24 -6.78 6.57 -3.07
N HIS A 25 -5.85 5.60 -3.09
CA HIS A 25 -5.88 4.45 -3.97
C HIS A 25 -5.26 3.19 -3.31
N PRO A 26 -5.57 1.98 -3.81
CA PRO A 26 -5.07 0.71 -3.28
C PRO A 26 -3.54 0.54 -3.24
N TRP A 27 -3.06 -0.32 -2.35
CA TRP A 27 -1.64 -0.72 -2.27
C TRP A 27 -1.14 -1.46 -3.51
N LYS A 28 -2.01 -2.16 -4.25
CA LYS A 28 -1.65 -2.86 -5.50
C LYS A 28 -1.12 -1.91 -6.59
N ASP A 29 -1.48 -0.64 -6.52
CA ASP A 29 -1.02 0.38 -7.46
C ASP A 29 0.32 1.02 -7.04
N HIS A 30 0.95 0.49 -5.99
CA HIS A 30 2.26 0.96 -5.55
C HIS A 30 3.37 0.10 -6.14
N ASP A 31 4.27 0.73 -6.87
CA ASP A 31 5.59 0.17 -7.09
C ASP A 31 6.43 0.17 -5.79
N GLN A 32 7.62 -0.43 -5.84
CA GLN A 32 8.49 -0.54 -4.65
C GLN A 32 8.90 0.83 -4.08
N ILE A 33 9.03 1.86 -4.90
CA ILE A 33 9.38 3.22 -4.47
C ILE A 33 8.17 3.84 -3.79
N ALA A 34 6.99 3.74 -4.40
CA ALA A 34 5.73 4.19 -3.84
C ALA A 34 5.45 3.53 -2.48
N VAL A 35 5.69 2.21 -2.33
CA VAL A 35 5.52 1.52 -1.06
C VAL A 35 6.37 2.16 0.04
N ARG A 36 7.65 2.40 -0.25
CA ARG A 36 8.60 2.97 0.72
C ARG A 36 8.22 4.40 1.09
N TYR A 37 7.90 5.22 0.09
CA TYR A 37 7.50 6.61 0.30
C TYR A 37 6.22 6.70 1.13
N CYS A 38 5.14 6.06 0.70
CA CYS A 38 3.85 6.12 1.40
C CYS A 38 3.97 5.56 2.82
N THR A 39 4.71 4.47 3.05
CA THR A 39 4.91 3.94 4.41
C THR A 39 5.68 4.92 5.31
N ALA A 40 6.68 5.61 4.77
CA ALA A 40 7.42 6.63 5.52
C ALA A 40 6.53 7.86 5.82
N THR A 41 5.71 8.27 4.85
CA THR A 41 4.79 9.40 4.98
C THR A 41 3.71 9.14 6.02
N ILE A 42 3.16 7.92 6.13
CA ILE A 42 2.21 7.53 7.20
C ILE A 42 2.79 7.84 8.60
N ARG A 43 4.10 7.64 8.79
CA ARG A 43 4.77 7.86 10.07
C ARG A 43 5.22 9.31 10.29
N ALA A 44 5.15 10.15 9.27
CA ALA A 44 5.50 11.55 9.37
C ALA A 44 4.34 12.36 9.95
N SER A 45 4.63 13.27 10.89
CA SER A 45 3.61 14.09 11.54
C SER A 45 2.89 15.06 10.58
N ASP A 46 3.49 15.36 9.42
CA ASP A 46 2.99 16.29 8.39
C ASP A 46 2.57 15.59 7.09
N ALA A 47 2.09 14.34 7.17
CA ALA A 47 1.69 13.50 6.03
C ALA A 47 0.66 14.16 5.08
N SER A 48 -0.25 14.98 5.62
CA SER A 48 -1.43 15.47 4.90
C SER A 48 -1.13 16.44 3.74
N SER A 49 0.08 16.97 3.61
CA SER A 49 0.41 18.00 2.59
C SER A 49 1.36 17.52 1.50
N ARG A 50 1.96 16.33 1.67
CA ARG A 50 2.91 15.77 0.72
C ARG A 50 2.17 14.76 -0.15
N GLY A 51 1.69 15.18 -1.32
CA GLY A 51 1.08 14.25 -2.29
C GLY A 51 1.96 13.02 -2.54
N CYS A 52 1.39 11.90 -2.97
CA CYS A 52 2.17 10.67 -3.14
C CYS A 52 2.88 10.57 -4.51
N VAL A 53 3.96 9.78 -4.54
CA VAL A 53 4.79 9.51 -5.73
C VAL A 53 4.25 8.38 -6.63
N CYS A 54 3.06 7.87 -6.35
CA CYS A 54 2.51 6.71 -7.06
C CYS A 54 2.20 7.06 -8.52
N THR A 55 2.70 6.23 -9.43
CA THR A 55 2.64 6.44 -10.89
C THR A 55 1.37 5.86 -11.50
N THR A 56 0.91 4.73 -10.98
CA THR A 56 -0.41 4.15 -11.25
C THR A 56 -1.38 4.65 -10.19
N LYS A 57 -2.30 5.54 -10.57
CA LYS A 57 -3.45 5.93 -9.76
C LYS A 57 -4.70 5.57 -10.54
N GLU A 58 -5.08 4.30 -10.46
CA GLU A 58 -6.34 3.87 -11.04
C GLU A 58 -7.42 4.48 -10.12
N THR A 59 -8.05 5.55 -10.61
CA THR A 59 -9.02 6.39 -9.88
C THR A 59 -10.34 5.66 -9.70
#